data_AF-A0A328L256-F1
#
_entry.id   AF-A0A328L256-F1
#
_cell.length_a   1.000
_cell.length_b   1.000
_cell.length_c   1.000
_cell.angle_alpha   90.00
_cell.angle_beta   90.00
_cell.angle_gamma   90.00
#
_symmetry.space_group_name_H-M   'P 1'
#
loop_
_entity.id
_entity.type
_entity.pdbx_description
1 polymer ?
#
loop_
_entity_poly.entity_id
_entity_poly.type
_entity_poly.pdbx_seq_one_letter_code
_entity_poly.pdbx_strand_id
1 'polypeptide(L)'
;ALYSLQDKAGPNSTAYMDRLTIPFEVKAREGMRQAYPMTNPIKVRFPNGYITKCYRLDTPDHVTLPQSIHAVSTNFRIAFDSKISTYGLVSLVNTGIWKMISGEKFTDLRKNILYKPGRGSAHNIVIHLKGYDATGVLHRRCVNISDPLGQTHLTALGAAVQAE
;
A
#
# COMPACT_ATOMS: atom_id res chain seq x y z
N ALA A 1 -0.06 1.76 -4.52
CA ALA A 1 1.32 2.02 -4.95
C ALA A 1 1.99 0.73 -5.44
N LEU A 2 2.94 0.85 -6.37
CA LEU A 2 3.79 -0.23 -6.83
C LEU A 2 5.14 -0.10 -6.13
N TYR A 3 5.46 -1.07 -5.27
CA TYR A 3 6.72 -1.12 -4.56
C TYR A 3 7.73 -1.86 -5.42
N SER A 4 8.90 -1.26 -5.57
CA SER A 4 10.01 -1.94 -6.22
C SER A 4 10.78 -2.77 -5.21
N LEU A 5 11.01 -4.04 -5.52
CA LEU A 5 11.90 -4.88 -4.72
C LEU A 5 13.36 -4.45 -4.80
N GLN A 6 13.70 -3.64 -5.80
CA GLN A 6 15.04 -3.04 -5.96
C GLN A 6 15.13 -1.63 -5.38
N ASP A 7 14.07 -1.12 -4.73
CA ASP A 7 14.11 0.22 -4.17
C ASP A 7 15.10 0.29 -2.99
N LYS A 8 15.56 1.50 -2.68
CA LYS A 8 16.33 1.82 -1.49
C LYS A 8 15.37 1.86 -0.29
N ALA A 9 14.84 0.70 0.10
CA ALA A 9 13.95 0.61 1.24
C ALA A 9 14.69 1.01 2.53
N GLY A 10 14.09 1.89 3.31
CA GLY A 10 14.64 2.27 4.62
C GLY A 10 14.42 1.18 5.69
N PRO A 11 15.21 1.18 6.78
CA PRO A 11 15.11 0.20 7.88
C PRO A 11 13.72 0.14 8.53
N ASN A 12 12.95 1.23 8.46
CA ASN A 12 11.58 1.31 9.00
C ASN A 12 10.54 0.49 8.22
N SER A 13 10.91 -0.09 7.07
CA SER A 13 10.03 -0.99 6.31
C SER A 13 9.63 -2.24 7.12
N THR A 14 10.37 -2.56 8.19
CA THR A 14 10.09 -3.67 9.10
C THR A 14 8.93 -3.41 10.06
N ALA A 15 8.69 -2.16 10.46
CA ALA A 15 7.58 -1.83 11.37
C ALA A 15 6.20 -2.14 10.75
N TYR A 16 6.12 -2.03 9.43
CA TYR A 16 4.94 -2.44 8.66
C TYR A 16 4.76 -3.99 8.63
N MET A 17 5.84 -4.76 8.77
CA MET A 17 5.82 -6.23 8.65
C MET A 17 5.05 -6.92 9.78
N ASP A 18 5.07 -6.35 10.98
CA ASP A 18 4.35 -6.89 12.13
C ASP A 18 2.84 -6.67 12.02
N ARG A 19 2.42 -5.66 11.24
CA ARG A 19 1.00 -5.32 11.05
C ARG A 19 0.31 -6.19 10.01
N LEU A 20 1.05 -6.99 9.24
CA LEU A 20 0.51 -7.86 8.20
C LEU A 20 -0.42 -8.97 8.70
N THR A 21 -0.41 -9.27 10.00
CA THR A 21 -1.32 -10.25 10.62
C THR A 21 -2.41 -9.62 11.48
N ILE A 22 -2.41 -8.29 11.61
CA ILE A 22 -3.26 -7.57 12.55
C ILE A 22 -4.43 -6.95 11.76
N PRO A 23 -5.69 -7.21 12.12
CA PRO A 23 -6.82 -6.50 11.53
C PRO A 23 -6.77 -5.02 11.91
N PHE A 24 -7.29 -4.17 11.03
CA PHE A 24 -7.30 -2.73 11.23
C PHE A 24 -8.65 -2.12 10.85
N GLU A 25 -8.92 -0.92 11.35
CA GLU A 25 -10.16 -0.24 11.09
C GLU A 25 -10.12 0.56 9.79
N VAL A 26 -11.25 0.57 9.08
CA VAL A 26 -11.44 1.43 7.91
C VAL A 26 -12.80 2.11 7.99
N LYS A 27 -12.87 3.39 7.59
CA LYS A 27 -14.14 4.08 7.44
C LYS A 27 -14.92 3.54 6.24
N ALA A 28 -16.22 3.34 6.42
CA ALA A 28 -17.16 2.95 5.39
C ALA A 28 -18.42 3.82 5.45
N ARG A 29 -19.31 3.65 4.47
CA ARG A 29 -20.61 4.33 4.45
C ARG A 29 -21.45 4.02 5.68
N GLU A 30 -21.42 2.78 6.13
CA GLU A 30 -22.21 2.28 7.28
C GLU A 30 -21.52 2.54 8.62
N GLY A 31 -20.33 3.16 8.62
CA GLY A 31 -19.53 3.40 9.82
C GLY A 31 -18.16 2.72 9.76
N MET A 32 -17.54 2.57 10.92
CA MET A 32 -16.25 1.90 11.06
C MET A 32 -16.41 0.38 10.89
N ARG A 33 -15.48 -0.25 10.18
CA ARG A 33 -15.43 -1.71 10.01
C ARG A 33 -14.00 -2.22 10.11
N GLN A 34 -13.86 -3.48 10.51
CA GLN A 34 -12.58 -4.16 10.42
C GLN A 34 -12.25 -4.57 8.98
N ALA A 35 -10.97 -4.53 8.66
CA ALA A 35 -10.37 -5.01 7.43
C ALA A 35 -9.10 -5.80 7.76
N TYR A 36 -8.71 -6.67 6.82
CA TYR A 36 -7.52 -7.50 6.96
C TYR A 36 -6.47 -7.13 5.91
N PRO A 37 -5.17 -7.14 6.26
CA PRO A 37 -4.10 -6.98 5.30
C PRO A 37 -4.17 -8.04 4.20
N MET A 38 -3.64 -7.72 3.02
CA MET A 38 -3.54 -8.66 1.90
C MET A 38 -4.90 -9.23 1.39
N THR A 39 -6.02 -8.58 1.70
CA THR A 39 -7.36 -8.94 1.22
C THR A 39 -7.95 -7.90 0.26
N ASN A 40 -9.12 -8.21 -0.32
CA ASN A 40 -9.91 -7.33 -1.20
C ASN A 40 -9.08 -6.71 -2.35
N PRO A 41 -8.53 -7.56 -3.24
CA PRO A 41 -7.65 -7.10 -4.30
C PRO A 41 -8.40 -6.30 -5.37
N ILE A 42 -7.72 -5.29 -5.91
CA ILE A 42 -8.16 -4.61 -7.14
C ILE A 42 -7.08 -4.73 -8.20
N LYS A 43 -7.47 -4.93 -9.46
CA LYS A 43 -6.53 -4.95 -10.58
C LYS A 43 -6.20 -3.52 -10.99
N VAL A 44 -4.92 -3.18 -11.04
CA VAL A 44 -4.43 -1.83 -11.38
C VAL A 44 -3.44 -1.94 -12.52
N ARG A 45 -3.48 -0.96 -13.44
CA ARG A 45 -2.45 -0.70 -14.44
C ARG A 45 -1.65 0.51 -13.98
N PHE A 46 -0.35 0.36 -13.82
CA PHE A 46 0.56 1.42 -13.43
C PHE A 46 1.10 2.19 -14.65
N PRO A 47 1.66 3.40 -14.45
CA PRO A 47 2.17 4.26 -15.55
C PRO A 47 3.23 3.58 -16.42
N ASN A 48 4.05 2.71 -15.84
CA ASN A 48 5.05 1.90 -16.56
C ASN A 48 4.43 0.72 -17.37
N GLY A 49 3.10 0.66 -17.49
CA GLY A 49 2.38 -0.40 -18.20
C GLY A 49 2.18 -1.69 -17.41
N TYR A 50 2.80 -1.84 -16.23
CA TYR A 50 2.67 -3.04 -15.41
C TYR A 50 1.26 -3.21 -14.86
N ILE A 51 0.71 -4.42 -14.96
CA ILE A 51 -0.65 -4.75 -14.51
C ILE A 51 -0.59 -5.87 -13.48
N THR A 52 -1.14 -5.60 -12.29
CA THR A 52 -1.18 -6.57 -11.20
C THR A 52 -2.38 -6.34 -10.28
N LYS A 53 -2.64 -7.29 -9.39
CA LYS A 53 -3.58 -7.12 -8.28
C LYS A 53 -2.86 -6.40 -7.13
N CYS A 54 -3.49 -5.35 -6.62
CA CYS A 54 -3.04 -4.61 -5.45
C CYS A 54 -3.92 -4.97 -4.26
N TYR A 55 -3.31 -5.13 -3.10
CA TYR A 55 -3.96 -5.66 -1.89
C TYR A 55 -3.89 -4.66 -0.75
N ARG A 56 -4.88 -4.72 0.17
CA ARG A 56 -5.03 -3.72 1.23
C ARG A 56 -3.89 -3.78 2.24
N LEU A 57 -3.50 -2.60 2.70
CA LEU A 57 -2.51 -2.38 3.74
C LEU A 57 -3.11 -1.74 4.98
N ASP A 58 -2.47 -1.91 6.13
CA ASP A 58 -2.80 -1.13 7.32
C ASP A 58 -2.07 0.22 7.28
N THR A 59 -2.80 1.30 7.03
CA THR A 59 -2.30 2.68 7.01
C THR A 59 -3.28 3.63 7.69
N PRO A 60 -2.81 4.69 8.37
CA PRO A 60 -3.70 5.67 9.02
C PRO A 60 -4.67 6.36 8.03
N ASP A 61 -4.29 6.43 6.75
CA ASP A 61 -5.06 6.96 5.61
C ASP A 61 -6.49 6.43 5.50
N HIS A 62 -6.78 5.25 6.07
CA HIS A 62 -8.11 4.67 6.08
C HIS A 62 -9.12 5.40 6.97
N VAL A 63 -8.62 6.21 7.90
CA VAL A 63 -9.42 6.95 8.89
C VAL A 63 -9.23 8.46 8.70
N THR A 64 -7.98 8.91 8.58
CA THR A 64 -7.64 10.33 8.50
C THR A 64 -8.13 10.97 7.21
N LEU A 65 -7.80 10.42 6.03
CA LEU A 65 -8.22 11.02 4.75
C LEU A 65 -9.75 11.12 4.63
N PRO A 66 -10.56 10.08 4.94
CA PRO A 66 -12.01 10.22 4.91
C PRO A 66 -12.59 11.30 5.83
N GLN A 67 -11.89 11.65 6.91
CA GLN A 67 -12.26 12.77 7.78
C GLN A 67 -11.84 14.11 7.16
N SER A 68 -10.59 14.23 6.72
CA SER A 68 -10.04 15.48 6.17
C SER A 68 -10.67 15.93 4.86
N ILE A 69 -10.97 14.99 3.95
CA ILE A 69 -11.54 15.31 2.62
C ILE A 69 -13.03 14.95 2.51
N HIS A 70 -13.70 14.68 3.64
CA HIS A 70 -15.12 14.29 3.70
C HIS A 70 -15.49 13.12 2.77
N ALA A 71 -14.54 12.22 2.50
CA ALA A 71 -14.80 11.05 1.68
C ALA A 71 -15.54 9.97 2.48
N VAL A 72 -16.38 9.19 1.79
CA VAL A 72 -17.09 8.05 2.39
C VAL A 72 -16.12 6.96 2.86
N SER A 73 -15.04 6.73 2.09
CA SER A 73 -14.01 5.76 2.43
C SER A 73 -12.74 5.99 1.64
N THR A 74 -11.60 5.64 2.22
CA THR A 74 -10.30 5.63 1.54
C THR A 74 -9.64 4.27 1.75
N ASN A 75 -8.96 3.76 0.73
CA ASN A 75 -8.27 2.48 0.84
C ASN A 75 -6.86 2.55 0.25
N PHE A 76 -5.84 2.32 1.06
CA PHE A 76 -4.48 2.13 0.59
C PHE A 76 -4.23 0.68 0.19
N ARG A 77 -3.56 0.48 -0.96
CA ARG A 77 -3.23 -0.85 -1.49
C ARG A 77 -1.86 -0.87 -2.14
N ILE A 78 -1.18 -2.01 -2.03
CA ILE A 78 0.15 -2.20 -2.58
C ILE A 78 0.23 -3.44 -3.48
N ALA A 79 1.23 -3.44 -4.35
CA ALA A 79 1.76 -4.63 -5.00
C ALA A 79 3.27 -4.44 -5.19
N PHE A 80 3.99 -5.53 -5.42
CA PHE A 80 5.37 -5.47 -5.89
C PHE A 80 5.42 -5.47 -7.42
N ASP A 81 6.49 -4.91 -7.96
CA ASP A 81 6.87 -5.01 -9.38
C ASP A 81 7.21 -6.45 -9.84
N SER A 82 7.19 -7.41 -8.91
CA SER A 82 7.15 -8.85 -9.16
C SER A 82 5.81 -9.46 -8.74
N LYS A 83 5.12 -10.12 -9.69
CA LYS A 83 3.88 -10.86 -9.41
C LYS A 83 4.14 -11.99 -8.42
N ILE A 84 5.23 -12.72 -8.61
CA ILE A 84 5.62 -13.86 -7.76
C ILE A 84 5.78 -13.38 -6.31
N SER A 85 6.46 -12.26 -6.09
CA SER A 85 6.65 -11.73 -4.74
C SER A 85 5.34 -11.22 -4.12
N THR A 86 4.49 -10.57 -4.93
CA THR A 86 3.16 -10.12 -4.48
C THR A 86 2.31 -11.31 -4.05
N TYR A 87 2.18 -12.33 -4.91
CA TYR A 87 1.39 -13.51 -4.60
C TYR A 87 2.00 -14.33 -3.47
N GLY A 88 3.32 -14.45 -3.41
CA GLY A 88 4.03 -15.13 -2.32
C GLY A 88 3.72 -14.49 -0.98
N LEU A 89 3.80 -13.17 -0.86
CA LEU A 89 3.44 -12.46 0.37
C LEU A 89 1.97 -12.66 0.74
N VAL A 90 1.07 -12.50 -0.23
CA VAL A 90 -0.38 -12.70 -0.02
C VAL A 90 -0.67 -14.12 0.46
N SER A 91 -0.03 -15.13 -0.14
CA SER A 91 -0.15 -16.52 0.28
C SER A 91 0.37 -16.72 1.69
N LEU A 92 1.55 -16.18 2.05
CA LEU A 92 2.11 -16.30 3.41
C LEU A 92 1.19 -15.69 4.46
N VAL A 93 0.56 -14.54 4.16
CA VAL A 93 -0.36 -13.87 5.09
C VAL A 93 -1.67 -14.65 5.20
N ASN A 94 -2.28 -15.02 4.07
CA ASN A 94 -3.60 -15.65 4.06
C ASN A 94 -3.60 -17.10 4.57
N THR A 95 -2.48 -17.81 4.48
CA THR A 95 -2.33 -19.16 5.08
C THR A 95 -1.94 -19.11 6.56
N GLY A 96 -1.69 -17.93 7.11
CA GLY A 96 -1.24 -17.77 8.50
C GLY A 96 0.23 -18.11 8.73
N ILE A 97 1.00 -18.50 7.70
CA ILE A 97 2.45 -18.73 7.82
C ILE A 97 3.15 -17.49 8.36
N TRP A 98 2.76 -16.30 7.88
CA TRP A 98 3.32 -15.03 8.35
C TRP A 98 3.12 -14.84 9.86
N LYS A 99 1.97 -15.28 10.39
CA LYS A 99 1.66 -15.25 11.83
C LYS A 99 2.51 -16.25 12.62
N MET A 100 2.81 -17.41 12.06
CA MET A 100 3.68 -18.40 12.73
C MET A 100 5.12 -17.90 12.87
N ILE A 101 5.59 -17.06 11.95
CA ILE A 101 6.93 -16.49 11.95
C ILE A 101 7.00 -15.04 12.47
N SER A 102 5.98 -14.55 13.18
CA SER A 102 5.95 -13.16 13.66
C SER A 102 6.79 -12.92 14.92
N GLY A 103 7.23 -13.98 15.61
CA GLY A 103 8.06 -13.86 16.82
C GLY A 103 9.47 -13.34 16.56
N GLU A 104 10.12 -12.79 17.59
CA GLU A 104 11.45 -12.16 17.51
C GLU A 104 12.51 -13.07 16.90
N LYS A 105 12.45 -14.38 17.16
CA LYS A 105 13.36 -15.41 16.63
C LYS A 105 13.38 -15.49 15.10
N PHE A 106 12.34 -14.99 14.44
CA PHE A 106 12.19 -15.04 12.98
C PHE A 106 12.31 -13.66 12.32
N THR A 107 12.73 -12.64 13.08
CA THR A 107 12.87 -11.26 12.57
C THR A 107 13.80 -11.19 11.37
N ASP A 108 14.95 -11.85 11.43
CA ASP A 108 15.93 -11.82 10.32
C ASP A 108 15.45 -12.59 9.10
N LEU A 109 14.71 -13.69 9.30
CA LEU A 109 14.05 -14.41 8.21
C LEU A 109 13.04 -13.51 7.49
N ARG A 110 12.15 -12.85 8.23
CA ARG A 110 11.14 -11.94 7.67
C ARG A 110 11.79 -10.74 6.96
N LYS A 111 12.84 -10.17 7.56
CA LYS A 111 13.67 -9.14 6.91
C LYS A 111 14.22 -9.66 5.60
N ASN A 112 14.90 -10.80 5.56
CA ASN A 112 15.52 -11.31 4.32
C ASN A 112 14.52 -11.66 3.20
N ILE A 113 13.30 -12.06 3.55
CA ILE A 113 12.23 -12.33 2.56
C ILE A 113 11.78 -11.03 1.88
N LEU A 114 11.74 -9.91 2.61
CA LEU A 114 11.12 -8.66 2.16
C LEU A 114 12.11 -7.52 1.90
N TYR A 115 13.33 -7.63 2.39
CA TYR A 115 14.36 -6.60 2.36
C TYR A 115 15.53 -7.08 1.52
N LYS A 116 15.60 -6.60 0.28
CA LYS A 116 16.74 -6.76 -0.62
C LYS A 116 17.02 -5.42 -1.30
N PRO A 117 17.76 -4.51 -0.64
CA PRO A 117 18.00 -3.19 -1.20
C PRO A 117 18.69 -3.32 -2.56
N GLY A 118 18.11 -2.69 -3.58
CA GLY A 118 18.63 -2.70 -4.94
C GLY A 118 19.21 -1.35 -5.34
N ARG A 119 19.35 -1.14 -6.65
CA ARG A 119 19.92 0.09 -7.23
C ARG A 119 18.97 1.30 -7.18
N GLY A 120 17.72 1.11 -6.77
CA GLY A 120 16.63 2.07 -6.94
C GLY A 120 15.79 1.76 -8.17
N SER A 121 14.52 2.16 -8.14
CA SER A 121 13.57 2.02 -9.26
C SER A 121 12.50 3.09 -9.15
N ALA A 122 11.85 3.42 -10.26
CA ALA A 122 10.78 4.41 -10.27
C ALA A 122 9.61 3.97 -9.37
N HIS A 123 9.15 4.87 -8.50
CA HIS A 123 8.00 4.61 -7.65
C HIS A 123 6.72 5.08 -8.33
N ASN A 124 5.70 4.22 -8.35
CA ASN A 124 4.46 4.50 -9.07
C ASN A 124 3.24 4.44 -8.13
N ILE A 125 2.43 5.49 -8.16
CA ILE A 125 1.17 5.58 -7.42
C ILE A 125 0.04 5.83 -8.41
N VAL A 126 -1.07 5.11 -8.22
CA VAL A 126 -2.31 5.32 -8.96
C VAL A 126 -3.40 5.59 -7.94
N ILE A 127 -4.07 6.74 -8.07
CA ILE A 127 -5.15 7.18 -7.20
C ILE A 127 -6.44 7.10 -8.01
N HIS A 128 -7.34 6.22 -7.57
CA HIS A 128 -8.68 6.11 -8.13
C HIS A 128 -9.66 6.91 -7.27
N LEU A 129 -10.33 7.87 -7.90
CA LEU A 129 -11.36 8.69 -7.27
C LEU A 129 -12.72 8.30 -7.85
N LYS A 130 -13.71 8.17 -6.96
CA LYS A 130 -15.10 7.90 -7.33
C LYS A 130 -16.01 8.70 -6.41
N GLY A 131 -16.90 9.50 -6.97
CA GLY A 131 -17.80 10.36 -6.22
C GLY A 131 -18.97 10.84 -7.07
N TYR A 132 -19.94 11.49 -6.45
CA TYR A 132 -21.07 12.10 -7.14
C TYR A 132 -20.89 13.62 -7.14
N ASP A 133 -21.31 14.29 -8.21
CA ASP A 133 -21.43 15.75 -8.20
C ASP A 133 -22.74 16.20 -7.52
N ALA A 134 -22.97 17.52 -7.48
CA ALA A 134 -24.17 18.12 -6.89
C ALA A 134 -25.48 17.70 -7.58
N THR A 135 -25.41 17.21 -8.82
CA THR A 135 -26.57 16.72 -9.59
C THR A 135 -26.83 15.22 -9.40
N GLY A 136 -25.97 14.55 -8.64
CA GLY A 136 -26.06 13.10 -8.42
C GLY A 136 -25.44 12.26 -9.53
N VAL A 137 -24.67 12.85 -10.45
CA VAL A 137 -23.98 12.09 -11.50
C VAL A 137 -22.69 11.50 -10.96
N LEU A 138 -22.46 10.21 -11.21
CA LEU A 138 -21.27 9.50 -10.77
C LEU A 138 -20.06 9.84 -11.65
N HIS A 139 -19.03 10.41 -11.03
CA HIS A 139 -17.73 10.65 -11.65
C HIS A 139 -16.69 9.64 -11.20
N ARG A 140 -15.80 9.28 -12.13
CA ARG A 140 -14.59 8.52 -11.87
C ARG A 140 -13.40 9.30 -12.42
N ARG A 141 -12.33 9.39 -11.65
CA ARG A 141 -11.05 9.98 -12.07
C ARG A 141 -9.91 9.06 -11.66
N CYS A 142 -8.82 9.12 -12.41
CA CYS A 142 -7.60 8.38 -12.15
C CYS A 142 -6.44 9.37 -12.23
N VAL A 143 -5.66 9.46 -11.16
CA VAL A 143 -4.45 10.27 -11.12
C VAL A 143 -3.26 9.34 -11.00
N ASN A 144 -2.24 9.57 -11.82
CA ASN A 144 -1.03 8.77 -11.89
C ASN A 144 0.14 9.64 -11.43
N ILE A 145 0.93 9.12 -10.49
CA ILE A 145 2.15 9.75 -10.02
C ILE A 145 3.28 8.76 -10.27
N SER A 146 4.37 9.24 -10.86
CA SER A 146 5.59 8.48 -11.05
C SER A 146 6.77 9.33 -10.61
N ASP A 147 7.59 8.79 -9.72
CA ASP A 147 8.85 9.41 -9.32
C ASP A 147 10.01 8.54 -9.82
N PRO A 148 10.80 9.02 -10.80
CA PRO A 148 11.92 8.26 -11.34
C PRO A 148 13.05 8.04 -10.32
N LEU A 149 13.12 8.84 -9.25
CA LEU A 149 14.12 8.75 -8.19
C LEU A 149 13.72 7.80 -7.05
N GLY A 150 12.51 7.22 -7.12
CA GLY A 150 12.04 6.14 -6.24
C GLY A 150 11.31 6.61 -5.00
N GLN A 151 10.90 5.66 -4.15
CA GLN A 151 9.98 5.92 -3.04
C GLN A 151 10.59 6.85 -2.00
N THR A 152 11.87 6.67 -1.70
CA THR A 152 12.60 7.47 -0.71
C THR A 152 12.65 8.94 -1.12
N HIS A 153 12.91 9.22 -2.41
CA HIS A 153 12.87 10.58 -2.93
C HIS A 153 11.47 11.18 -2.83
N LEU A 154 10.43 10.45 -3.27
CA LEU A 154 9.05 10.92 -3.20
C LEU A 154 8.60 11.22 -1.77
N THR A 155 9.04 10.39 -0.82
CA THR A 155 8.74 10.58 0.61
C THR A 155 9.43 11.83 1.15
N ALA A 156 10.70 12.04 0.82
CA ALA A 156 11.45 13.22 1.23
C ALA A 156 10.87 14.51 0.63
N LEU A 157 10.50 14.48 -0.65
CA LEU A 157 9.84 15.59 -1.34
C LEU A 157 8.51 15.95 -0.66
N GLY A 158 7.68 14.95 -0.35
CA GLY A 158 6.42 15.17 0.37
C GLY A 158 6.61 15.81 1.73
N ALA A 159 7.63 15.37 2.49
CA ALA A 159 7.97 15.97 3.78
C ALA A 159 8.45 17.42 3.65
N ALA A 160 9.28 17.71 2.64
CA ALA A 160 9.76 19.07 2.37
C ALA A 160 8.60 20.01 2.02
N VAL A 161 7.72 19.61 1.11
CA VAL A 161 6.53 20.40 0.72
C VAL A 161 5.58 20.63 1.88
N GLN A 162 5.50 19.71 2.85
CA GLN A 162 4.66 19.90 4.04
C GLN A 162 5.28 20.84 5.08
N ALA A 163 6.61 21.00 5.06
CA ALA A 163 7.35 21.85 5.99
C ALA A 163 7.43 23.31 5.54
N GLU A 164 7.25 23.57 4.24
CA GLU A 164 7.08 24.91 3.65
C GLU A 164 5.67 25.48 3.90
#